data_AF-A0A945T426-F1
#
_entry.id   AF-A0A945T426-F1
#
_cell.length_a   1.000
_cell.length_b   1.000
_cell.length_c   1.000
_cell.angle_alpha   90.00
_cell.angle_beta   90.00
_cell.angle_gamma   90.00
#
_symmetry.space_group_name_H-M   'P 1'
#
loop_
_entity.id
_entity.type
_entity.pdbx_description
1 polymer ?
#
loop_
_entity_poly.entity_id
_entity_poly.type
_entity_poly.pdbx_seq_one_letter_code
_entity_poly.pdbx_strand_id
1 'polypeptide(L)'
;MKLPKLLKKAQEYIDSDKGKRRKKIDSLKEILKKLNKKHQQTKIKLSQEKDEKRHKQLKKELCVLFEQRKKGLKALKRLKKS
;
A
#
# COMPACT_ATOMS: atom_id res chain seq x y z
N MET A 1 -8.74 -41.55 -1.99
CA MET A 1 -9.55 -40.63 -1.16
C MET A 1 -10.91 -40.45 -1.80
N LYS A 2 -11.99 -40.34 -1.01
CA LYS A 2 -13.35 -40.11 -1.55
C LYS A 2 -13.51 -38.67 -2.05
N LEU A 3 -14.23 -38.45 -3.14
CA LEU A 3 -14.47 -37.15 -3.80
C LEU A 3 -14.79 -35.98 -2.84
N PRO A 4 -15.60 -36.14 -1.77
CA PRO A 4 -15.89 -35.05 -0.84
C PRO A 4 -14.67 -34.53 -0.07
N LYS A 5 -13.69 -35.41 0.23
CA LYS A 5 -12.44 -35.01 0.91
C LYS A 5 -11.54 -34.19 -0.01
N LEU A 6 -11.58 -34.44 -1.32
CA LEU A 6 -10.85 -33.65 -2.31
C LEU A 6 -11.44 -32.23 -2.43
N LEU A 7 -12.77 -32.13 -2.54
CA LEU A 7 -13.48 -30.85 -2.62
C LEU A 7 -13.23 -30.00 -1.37
N LYS A 8 -13.25 -30.63 -0.18
CA LYS A 8 -12.93 -29.94 1.08
C LYS A 8 -11.51 -29.37 1.09
N LYS A 9 -10.51 -30.15 0.66
CA LYS A 9 -9.12 -29.65 0.56
C LYS A 9 -8.95 -28.53 -0.46
N ALA A 10 -9.65 -28.62 -1.60
CA ALA A 10 -9.64 -27.55 -2.61
C ALA A 10 -10.25 -26.26 -2.05
N GLN A 11 -11.37 -26.37 -1.32
CA GLN A 11 -12.01 -25.25 -0.66
C GLN A 11 -11.11 -24.61 0.41
N GLU A 12 -10.49 -25.43 1.27
CA GLU A 12 -9.53 -24.97 2.28
C GLU A 12 -8.32 -24.27 1.64
N TYR A 13 -7.81 -24.77 0.51
CA TYR A 13 -6.74 -24.15 -0.25
C TYR A 13 -7.17 -22.78 -0.81
N ILE A 14 -8.34 -22.71 -1.44
CA ILE A 14 -8.91 -21.48 -1.99
C ILE A 14 -9.14 -20.44 -0.89
N ASP A 15 -9.69 -20.85 0.26
CA ASP A 15 -9.98 -19.94 1.36
C ASP A 15 -8.72 -19.46 2.09
N SER A 16 -7.68 -20.31 2.17
CA SER A 16 -6.35 -19.90 2.65
C SER A 16 -5.75 -18.81 1.77
N ASP A 17 -5.89 -18.94 0.44
CA ASP A 17 -5.39 -17.93 -0.49
C ASP A 17 -6.18 -16.61 -0.41
N LYS A 18 -7.52 -16.68 -0.30
CA LYS A 18 -8.36 -15.51 0.00
C LYS A 18 -7.94 -14.82 1.30
N GLY A 19 -7.66 -15.57 2.35
CA GLY A 19 -7.20 -15.05 3.64
C GLY A 19 -5.85 -14.33 3.54
N LYS A 20 -4.87 -14.95 2.87
CA LYS A 20 -3.55 -14.33 2.61
C LYS A 20 -3.68 -13.06 1.78
N ARG A 21 -4.54 -13.06 0.77
CA ARG A 21 -4.79 -11.91 -0.09
C ARG A 21 -5.44 -10.76 0.66
N ARG A 22 -6.42 -11.03 1.53
CA ARG A 22 -7.04 -10.01 2.40
C ARG A 22 -6.00 -9.35 3.31
N LYS A 23 -5.16 -10.14 3.97
CA LYS A 23 -4.04 -9.63 4.78
C LYS A 23 -3.11 -8.72 3.99
N LYS A 24 -2.70 -9.11 2.78
CA LYS A 24 -1.87 -8.27 1.88
C LYS A 24 -2.54 -6.94 1.54
N ILE A 25 -3.85 -6.98 1.24
CA ILE A 25 -4.64 -5.77 0.95
C ILE A 25 -4.66 -4.82 2.14
N ASP A 26 -4.92 -5.33 3.34
CA ASP A 26 -5.05 -4.50 4.54
C ASP A 26 -3.69 -3.93 4.97
N SER A 27 -2.62 -4.72 4.92
CA SER A 27 -1.25 -4.21 5.13
C SER A 27 -0.89 -3.10 4.14
N LEU A 28 -1.24 -3.26 2.85
CA LEU A 28 -0.96 -2.24 1.83
C LEU A 28 -1.79 -0.97 2.04
N LYS A 29 -3.05 -1.07 2.47
CA LYS A 29 -3.86 0.10 2.85
C LYS A 29 -3.23 0.88 4.01
N GLU A 30 -2.74 0.19 5.02
CA GLU A 30 -2.06 0.83 6.16
C GLU A 30 -0.79 1.56 5.73
N ILE A 31 0.03 0.95 4.88
CA ILE A 31 1.21 1.61 4.30
C ILE A 31 0.80 2.85 3.50
N LEU A 32 -0.22 2.75 2.65
CA LEU A 32 -0.73 3.88 1.87
C LEU A 32 -1.27 5.02 2.75
N LYS A 33 -1.91 4.70 3.87
CA LYS A 33 -2.38 5.68 4.85
C LYS A 33 -1.20 6.40 5.50
N LYS A 34 -0.15 5.67 5.90
CA LYS A 34 1.10 6.25 6.45
C LYS A 34 1.80 7.15 5.42
N LEU A 35 1.89 6.72 4.16
CA LEU A 35 2.45 7.54 3.08
C LEU A 35 1.65 8.83 2.86
N ASN A 36 0.31 8.78 2.95
CA ASN A 36 -0.51 10.01 2.87
C ASN A 36 -0.17 10.99 3.99
N LYS A 37 -0.13 10.47 5.23
CA LYS A 37 0.11 11.29 6.41
C LYS A 37 1.48 11.95 6.31
N LYS A 38 2.50 11.19 5.92
CA LYS A 38 3.85 11.71 5.71
C LYS A 38 3.89 12.75 4.60
N HIS A 39 3.22 12.52 3.47
CA HIS A 39 3.13 13.51 2.39
C HIS A 39 2.51 14.84 2.86
N GLN A 40 1.40 14.79 3.62
CA GLN A 40 0.77 16.00 4.15
C GLN A 40 1.69 16.73 5.14
N GLN A 41 2.36 15.99 6.03
CA GLN A 41 3.32 16.57 6.98
C GLN A 41 4.51 17.21 6.26
N THR A 42 5.09 16.55 5.25
CA THR A 42 6.19 17.11 4.46
C THR A 42 5.74 18.34 3.67
N LYS A 43 4.48 18.39 3.21
CA LYS A 43 3.92 19.56 2.52
C LYS A 43 3.80 20.76 3.46
N ILE A 44 3.31 20.54 4.69
CA ILE A 44 3.24 21.58 5.73
C ILE A 44 4.65 22.09 6.06
N LYS A 45 5.60 21.17 6.30
CA LYS A 45 7.00 21.54 6.55
C LYS A 45 7.59 22.37 5.43
N LEU A 46 7.34 21.99 4.17
CA LEU A 46 7.81 22.74 3.01
C LEU A 46 7.28 24.18 3.00
N SER A 47 6.00 24.39 3.34
CA SER A 47 5.40 25.74 3.35
C SER A 47 5.96 26.66 4.43
N GLN A 48 6.59 26.10 5.47
CA GLN A 48 7.16 26.85 6.59
C GLN A 48 8.69 26.95 6.49
N GLU A 49 9.30 26.24 5.53
CA GLU A 49 10.76 26.15 5.39
C GLU A 49 11.32 27.38 4.69
N LYS A 50 12.26 28.06 5.35
CA LYS A 50 12.92 29.26 4.83
C LYS A 50 14.30 28.95 4.24
N ASP A 51 14.91 27.83 4.65
CA ASP A 51 16.19 27.41 4.09
C ASP A 51 16.01 26.79 2.70
N GLU A 52 16.66 27.36 1.69
CA GLU A 52 16.50 26.91 0.31
C GLU A 52 16.98 25.46 0.07
N LYS A 53 18.05 25.03 0.75
CA LYS A 53 18.59 23.68 0.60
C LYS A 53 17.60 22.66 1.14
N ARG A 54 17.06 22.91 2.33
CA ARG A 54 16.06 22.08 2.99
C ARG A 54 14.72 22.12 2.26
N HIS A 55 14.34 23.27 1.71
CA HIS A 55 13.16 23.40 0.84
C HIS A 55 13.30 22.52 -0.43
N LYS A 56 14.48 22.51 -1.08
CA LYS A 56 14.75 21.60 -2.22
C LYS A 56 14.69 20.12 -1.81
N GLN A 57 15.20 19.76 -0.63
CA GLN A 57 15.13 18.39 -0.11
C GLN A 57 13.69 17.94 0.15
N LEU A 58 12.89 18.79 0.81
CA LEU A 58 11.47 18.52 1.09
C LEU A 58 10.65 18.38 -0.20
N LYS A 59 10.93 19.17 -1.24
CA LYS A 59 10.32 18.98 -2.58
C LYS A 59 10.64 17.62 -3.18
N LYS A 60 11.91 17.18 -3.12
CA LYS A 60 12.30 15.85 -3.59
C LYS A 60 11.60 14.75 -2.80
N GLU A 61 11.53 14.87 -1.47
CA GLU A 61 10.84 13.91 -0.61
C GLU A 61 9.34 13.82 -0.95
N LEU A 62 8.66 14.95 -1.19
CA LEU A 62 7.27 14.95 -1.64
C LEU A 62 7.07 14.19 -2.96
N CYS A 63 7.94 14.43 -3.94
CA CYS A 63 7.89 13.73 -5.23
C CYS A 63 8.02 12.21 -5.05
N VAL A 64 8.97 11.76 -4.22
CA VAL A 64 9.15 10.34 -3.91
C VAL A 64 7.91 9.78 -3.21
N LEU A 65 7.36 10.48 -2.20
CA LEU A 65 6.16 10.02 -1.48
C LEU A 65 4.95 9.91 -2.40
N PHE A 66 4.78 10.85 -3.33
CA PHE A 66 3.72 10.83 -4.32
C PHE A 66 3.84 9.63 -5.26
N GLU A 67 5.03 9.41 -5.85
CA GLU A 67 5.26 8.29 -6.75
C GLU A 67 5.14 6.93 -6.06
N GLN A 68 5.61 6.80 -4.81
CA GLN A 68 5.45 5.57 -4.04
C GLN A 68 3.97 5.30 -3.70
N ARG A 69 3.21 6.34 -3.34
CA ARG A 69 1.75 6.22 -3.11
C ARG A 69 1.03 5.79 -4.39
N LYS A 70 1.38 6.37 -5.54
CA LYS A 70 0.82 6.02 -6.86
C LYS A 70 1.12 4.56 -7.22
N LYS A 71 2.35 4.09 -7.01
CA LYS A 71 2.74 2.69 -7.19
C LYS A 71 1.93 1.76 -6.28
N GLY A 72 1.81 2.10 -4.99
CA GLY A 72 1.02 1.32 -4.03
C GLY A 72 -0.47 1.26 -4.38
N LEU A 73 -1.08 2.35 -4.87
CA LEU A 73 -2.48 2.35 -5.33
C LEU A 73 -2.68 1.43 -6.55
N LYS A 74 -1.73 1.42 -7.50
CA LYS A 74 -1.74 0.48 -8.63
C LYS A 74 -1.65 -0.97 -8.15
N ALA A 75 -0.76 -1.25 -7.19
CA ALA A 75 -0.63 -2.58 -6.58
C ALA A 75 -1.92 -3.00 -5.86
N LEU A 76 -2.56 -2.09 -5.12
CA LEU A 76 -3.84 -2.34 -4.44
C LEU A 76 -4.95 -2.67 -5.45
N LYS A 77 -5.03 -1.93 -6.56
CA LYS A 77 -6.01 -2.18 -7.62
C LYS A 77 -5.81 -3.58 -8.23
N ARG A 78 -4.57 -4.00 -8.47
CA ARG A 78 -4.24 -5.35 -8.95
C ARG A 78 -4.63 -6.42 -7.94
N LEU A 79 -4.29 -6.23 -6.67
CA LEU A 79 -4.66 -7.15 -5.59
C LEU A 79 -6.17 -7.25 -5.38
N LYS A 80 -6.97 -6.25 -5.71
CA LYS A 80 -8.44 -6.33 -5.65
C LYS A 80 -9.08 -6.99 -6.88
N LYS A 81 -8.41 -6.98 -8.03
CA LYS A 81 -8.90 -7.56 -9.30
C LYS A 81 -8.50 -9.02 -9.53
N SER A 82 -7.44 -9.48 -8.86
CA SER A 82 -7.00 -10.88 -8.89
C SER A 82 -8.03 -11.83 -8.28
#